data_AF-A0A9D5PW93-F1
#
_entry.id   AF-A0A9D5PW93-F1
#
_cell.length_a   1.000
_cell.length_b   1.000
_cell.length_c   1.000
_cell.angle_alpha   90.00
_cell.angle_beta   90.00
_cell.angle_gamma   90.00
#
_symmetry.space_group_name_H-M   'P 1'
#
loop_
_entity.id
_entity.type
_entity.pdbx_description
1 polymer ?
#
loop_
_entity_poly.entity_id
_entity_poly.type
_entity_poly.pdbx_seq_one_letter_code
_entity_poly.pdbx_strand_id
1 'polypeptide(L)'
;MKLTTYTLRTKVPCPLKIVLASDLHGKDYQNAIELAESTRPDLILCTGDMMQNTVDYSVEESFSRNGFRFMVEGARIAPLYYSLGNHEFGTSPENMLL
;
A
#
# COMPACT_ATOMS: atom_id res chain seq x y z
N MET A 1 0.73 12.01 -7.48
CA MET A 1 2.02 11.32 -7.21
C MET A 1 2.85 11.31 -8.50
N LYS A 2 4.11 10.85 -8.47
CA LYS A 2 4.96 10.72 -9.68
C LYS A 2 5.46 9.29 -9.79
N LEU A 3 5.29 8.68 -10.96
CA LEU A 3 5.86 7.36 -11.24
C LEU A 3 7.38 7.47 -11.41
N THR A 4 8.11 6.67 -10.64
CA THR A 4 9.56 6.51 -10.78
C THR A 4 9.86 5.03 -10.99
N THR A 5 10.62 4.71 -12.04
CA THR A 5 10.88 3.32 -12.43
C THR A 5 12.33 2.94 -12.15
N TYR A 6 12.52 1.77 -11.56
CA TYR A 6 13.82 1.16 -11.32
C TYR A 6 13.85 -0.24 -11.93
N THR A 7 15.02 -0.64 -12.45
CA THR A 7 15.24 -2.00 -12.97
C THR A 7 16.30 -2.69 -12.12
N LEU A 8 15.92 -3.80 -11.49
CA LEU A 8 16.81 -4.59 -10.65
C LEU A 8 17.16 -5.89 -11.36
N ARG A 9 18.44 -6.27 -11.36
CA ARG A 9 18.89 -7.58 -11.84
C ARG A 9 18.86 -8.57 -10.68
N THR A 10 18.10 -9.64 -10.83
CA THR A 10 17.91 -10.65 -9.78
C THR A 10 18.06 -12.06 -10.34
N LYS A 11 18.01 -13.07 -9.47
CA LYS A 11 17.99 -14.49 -9.86
C LYS A 11 16.57 -15.01 -10.14
N VAL A 12 15.55 -14.15 -10.11
CA VAL A 12 14.17 -14.55 -10.39
C VAL A 12 14.09 -14.99 -11.85
N PRO A 13 13.55 -16.20 -12.14
CA PRO A 13 13.66 -16.80 -13.47
C PRO A 13 12.83 -16.09 -14.54
N CYS A 14 11.77 -15.37 -14.16
CA CYS A 14 10.97 -14.53 -15.04
C CYS A 14 10.99 -13.06 -14.58
N PRO A 15 10.97 -12.09 -15.52
CA PRO A 15 10.80 -10.69 -15.15
C PRO A 15 9.47 -10.49 -14.41
N LEU A 16 9.51 -9.70 -13.34
CA LEU A 16 8.34 -9.27 -12.59
C LEU A 16 8.26 -7.75 -12.61
N LYS A 17 7.07 -7.22 -12.87
CA LYS A 17 6.76 -5.80 -12.70
C LYS A 17 6.01 -5.61 -11.40
N ILE A 18 6.63 -4.87 -10.48
CA ILE A 18 6.10 -4.65 -9.14
C ILE A 18 5.80 -3.17 -8.99
N VAL A 19 4.59 -2.84 -8.56
CA VAL A 19 4.29 -1.52 -8.00
C VAL A 19 4.61 -1.56 -6.52
N LEU A 20 5.47 -0.65 -6.07
CA LEU A 20 5.76 -0.43 -4.66
C LEU A 20 5.05 0.84 -4.21
N ALA A 21 4.17 0.74 -3.22
CA ALA A 21 3.46 1.86 -2.62
C ALA A 21 3.76 1.90 -1.12
N SER A 22 3.93 3.10 -0.58
CA SER A 22 4.21 3.30 0.85
C SER A 22 3.79 4.71 1.25
N ASP A 23 3.67 4.96 2.55
CA ASP A 23 3.54 6.29 3.15
C ASP A 23 2.38 7.11 2.56
N LEU A 24 1.27 6.44 2.23
CA LEU A 24 0.06 7.12 1.75
C LEU A 24 -0.51 8.02 2.84
N HIS A 25 -0.45 7.60 4.11
CA HIS A 25 -0.95 8.36 5.25
C HIS A 25 -2.40 8.85 5.07
N GLY A 26 -3.26 8.02 4.49
CA GLY A 26 -4.65 8.38 4.24
C GLY A 26 -4.88 9.51 3.20
N LYS A 27 -3.84 9.94 2.48
CA LYS A 27 -3.96 10.97 1.44
C LYS A 27 -4.76 10.47 0.25
N ASP A 28 -5.13 11.40 -0.64
CA ASP A 28 -5.76 11.03 -1.90
C ASP A 28 -4.87 10.09 -2.72
N TYR A 29 -5.49 9.05 -3.27
CA TYR A 29 -4.81 7.89 -3.84
C TYR A 29 -5.19 7.63 -5.30
N GLN A 30 -6.17 8.35 -5.86
CA GLN A 30 -6.75 8.04 -7.17
C GLN A 30 -5.68 8.06 -8.28
N ASN A 31 -4.82 9.07 -8.28
CA ASN A 31 -3.72 9.17 -9.22
C ASN A 31 -2.73 8.00 -9.12
N ALA A 32 -2.54 7.43 -7.92
CA ALA A 32 -1.65 6.28 -7.73
C ALA A 32 -2.25 5.00 -8.32
N ILE A 33 -3.58 4.81 -8.16
CA ILE A 33 -4.32 3.71 -8.77
C ILE A 33 -4.28 3.78 -10.29
N GLU A 34 -4.54 4.94 -10.87
CA GLU A 34 -4.45 5.17 -12.33
C GLU A 34 -3.05 4.83 -12.87
N LEU A 35 -2.00 5.28 -12.16
CA LEU A 35 -0.62 4.96 -12.52
C LEU A 35 -0.36 3.47 -12.40
N ALA A 36 -0.76 2.82 -11.30
CA ALA A 36 -0.59 1.38 -11.12
C ALA A 36 -1.27 0.60 -12.25
N GLU A 37 -2.53 0.89 -12.56
CA GLU A 37 -3.29 0.22 -13.62
C GLU A 37 -2.61 0.38 -14.98
N SER A 38 -2.16 1.59 -15.32
CA SER A 38 -1.46 1.87 -16.58
C SER A 38 -0.17 1.06 -16.75
N THR A 39 0.47 0.66 -15.64
CA THR A 39 1.71 -0.12 -15.69
C THR A 39 1.47 -1.61 -15.91
N ARG A 40 0.25 -2.12 -15.65
CA ARG A 40 -0.08 -3.57 -15.65
C ARG A 40 0.94 -4.40 -14.86
N PRO A 41 0.98 -4.24 -13.51
CA PRO A 41 1.92 -4.95 -12.66
C PRO A 41 1.51 -6.42 -12.47
N ASP A 42 2.49 -7.25 -12.14
CA ASP A 42 2.27 -8.64 -11.70
C ASP A 42 1.96 -8.70 -10.20
N LEU A 43 2.36 -7.66 -9.46
CA LEU A 43 2.30 -7.59 -7.99
C LEU A 43 2.23 -6.13 -7.52
N ILE A 44 1.45 -5.87 -6.47
CA ILE A 44 1.47 -4.61 -5.74
C ILE A 44 1.96 -4.89 -4.31
N LEU A 45 2.96 -4.15 -3.87
CA LEU A 45 3.52 -4.23 -2.53
C LEU A 45 3.29 -2.92 -1.79
N CYS A 46 2.49 -2.96 -0.74
CA CYS A 46 2.26 -1.86 0.19
C CYS A 46 3.17 -2.04 1.40
N THR A 47 4.21 -1.22 1.54
CA THR A 47 5.28 -1.44 2.53
C THR A 47 5.11 -0.69 3.85
N GLY A 48 3.90 -0.26 4.17
CA GLY A 48 3.58 0.41 5.44
C GLY A 48 3.07 1.84 5.27
N ASP A 49 2.52 2.37 6.36
CA ASP A 49 2.07 3.76 6.49
C ASP A 49 1.02 4.14 5.43
N MET A 50 0.12 3.19 5.17
CA MET A 50 -1.00 3.41 4.24
C MET A 50 -2.14 4.19 4.92
N MET A 51 -2.28 3.98 6.23
CA MET A 51 -3.25 4.62 7.12
C MET A 51 -2.62 5.79 7.86
N GLN A 52 -3.44 6.51 8.62
CA GLN A 52 -2.98 7.62 9.44
C GLN A 52 -3.49 7.45 10.86
N ASN A 53 -2.60 7.00 11.76
CA ASN A 53 -2.82 6.91 13.21
C ASN A 53 -4.01 6.03 13.60
N THR A 54 -3.91 4.72 13.37
CA THR A 54 -4.98 3.77 13.73
C THR A 54 -5.11 3.56 15.25
N VAL A 55 -5.71 4.51 15.96
CA VAL A 55 -6.01 4.33 17.39
C VAL A 55 -7.38 3.65 17.55
N ASP A 56 -7.49 2.73 18.50
CA ASP A 56 -8.75 2.09 18.94
C ASP A 56 -9.53 1.26 17.90
N TYR A 57 -8.86 0.54 17.00
CA TYR A 57 -9.50 -0.41 16.07
C TYR A 57 -10.66 0.18 15.24
N SER A 58 -10.72 1.52 15.09
CA SER A 58 -11.89 2.17 14.49
C SER A 58 -11.75 2.22 12.97
N VAL A 59 -12.59 1.43 12.29
CA VAL A 59 -12.74 1.49 10.82
C VAL A 59 -13.49 2.74 10.34
N GLU A 60 -14.07 3.48 11.27
CA GLU A 60 -14.85 4.71 11.03
C GLU A 60 -13.97 5.95 10.90
N GLU A 61 -12.69 5.89 11.28
CA GLU A 61 -11.80 7.05 11.15
C GLU A 61 -11.61 7.42 9.68
N SER A 62 -12.12 8.60 9.34
CA SER A 62 -12.08 9.18 7.99
C SER A 62 -10.65 9.24 7.44
N PHE A 63 -9.65 9.33 8.31
CA PHE A 63 -8.23 9.37 7.97
C PHE A 63 -7.68 8.04 7.44
N SER A 64 -8.25 6.89 7.79
CA SER A 64 -7.79 5.57 7.32
C SER A 64 -8.55 5.08 6.08
N ARG A 65 -9.71 5.68 5.79
CA ARG A 65 -10.59 5.28 4.67
C ARG A 65 -9.85 5.18 3.33
N ASN A 66 -8.99 6.14 3.02
CA ASN A 66 -8.28 6.18 1.76
C ASN A 66 -7.23 5.07 1.64
N GLY A 67 -6.53 4.73 2.72
CA GLY A 67 -5.61 3.58 2.73
C GLY A 67 -6.33 2.27 2.47
N PHE A 68 -7.47 2.05 3.13
CA PHE A 68 -8.31 0.87 2.87
C PHE A 68 -8.82 0.81 1.43
N ARG A 69 -9.33 1.94 0.91
CA ARG A 69 -9.84 1.97 -0.47
C ARG A 69 -8.74 1.76 -1.50
N PHE A 70 -7.56 2.36 -1.31
CA PHE A 70 -6.40 2.08 -2.14
C PHE A 70 -6.09 0.59 -2.19
N MET A 71 -6.07 -0.10 -1.04
CA MET A 71 -5.80 -1.54 -1.00
C MET A 71 -6.89 -2.35 -1.71
N VAL A 72 -8.18 -2.00 -1.50
CA VAL A 72 -9.31 -2.69 -2.16
C VAL A 72 -9.28 -2.50 -3.68
N GLU A 73 -8.98 -1.29 -4.15
CA GLU A 73 -8.89 -1.01 -5.59
C GLU A 73 -7.62 -1.60 -6.20
N GLY A 74 -6.47 -1.47 -5.53
CA GLY A 74 -5.20 -2.05 -5.95
C GLY A 74 -5.27 -3.57 -6.08
N ALA A 75 -5.92 -4.25 -5.14
CA ALA A 75 -6.12 -5.70 -5.19
C ALA A 75 -6.99 -6.17 -6.39
N ARG A 76 -7.72 -5.26 -7.05
CA ARG A 76 -8.43 -5.58 -8.30
C ARG A 76 -7.52 -5.51 -9.53
N ILE A 77 -6.39 -4.81 -9.44
CA ILE A 77 -5.41 -4.66 -10.52
C ILE A 77 -4.48 -5.88 -10.56
N ALA A 78 -3.91 -6.25 -9.41
CA ALA A 78 -3.01 -7.39 -9.25
C ALA A 78 -3.00 -7.85 -7.78
N PRO A 79 -2.45 -9.05 -7.46
CA PRO A 79 -2.26 -9.46 -6.09
C PRO A 79 -1.54 -8.39 -5.27
N LEU A 80 -2.12 -8.02 -4.13
CA LEU A 80 -1.62 -6.96 -3.25
C LEU A 80 -1.21 -7.55 -1.90
N TYR A 81 0.03 -7.28 -1.49
CA TYR A 81 0.52 -7.62 -0.16
C TYR A 81 0.80 -6.36 0.62
N TYR A 82 0.44 -6.38 1.90
CA TYR A 82 0.53 -5.25 2.79
C TYR A 82 1.36 -5.61 4.03
N SER A 83 2.33 -4.77 4.34
CA SER A 83 3.07 -4.77 5.60
C SER A 83 2.67 -3.56 6.41
N LEU A 84 2.65 -3.69 7.73
CA LEU A 84 2.36 -2.58 8.65
C LEU A 84 3.56 -1.66 8.76
N GLY A 85 3.30 -0.35 8.85
CA GLY A 85 4.26 0.68 9.25
C GLY A 85 3.95 1.23 10.63
N ASN A 86 4.68 2.27 11.03
CA ASN A 86 4.53 2.89 12.35
C ASN A 86 3.28 3.76 12.49
N HIS A 87 2.53 4.05 11.43
CA HIS A 87 1.23 4.71 11.56
C HIS A 87 0.07 3.72 11.74
N GLU A 88 0.37 2.42 11.75
CA GLU A 88 -0.58 1.34 11.98
C GLU A 88 -0.45 0.66 13.35
N PHE A 89 0.22 1.33 14.30
CA PHE A 89 0.14 0.98 15.71
C PHE A 89 -1.33 0.95 16.16
N GLY A 90 -1.74 -0.07 16.90
CA GLY A 90 -3.13 -0.23 17.35
C GLY A 90 -4.03 -1.04 16.40
N THR A 91 -3.50 -1.56 15.30
CA THR A 91 -4.21 -2.57 14.47
C THR A 91 -4.33 -3.94 15.15
N SER A 92 -3.47 -4.23 16.13
CA SER A 92 -3.56 -5.39 17.01
C SER A 92 -2.83 -5.13 18.35
N PRO A 93 -3.14 -5.89 19.43
CA PRO A 93 -2.45 -5.73 20.71
C PRO A 93 -0.95 -5.99 20.60
N GLU A 94 -0.55 -6.91 19.72
CA GLU A 94 0.84 -7.31 19.49
C GLU A 94 1.67 -6.19 18.86
N ASN A 95 1.03 -5.28 18.12
CA ASN A 95 1.71 -4.17 17.43
C ASN A 95 1.76 -2.87 18.24
N MET A 96 1.28 -2.85 19.50
CA MET A 96 1.34 -1.65 20.35
C MET A 96 2.73 -1.39 20.96
N LEU A 97 3.68 -2.31 20.80
CA LEU A 97 5.02 -2.25 21.41
C LEU A 97 6.17 -2.13 20.39
N LEU A 98 5.83 -2.09 19.10
CA LEU A 98 6.77 -1.87 17.99
C LEU A 98 7.01 -0.36 17.78
#